data_AF-A0A852HSA5-F1
#
_entry.id   AF-A0A852HSA5-F1
#
_cell.length_a   1.000
_cell.length_b   1.000
_cell.length_c   1.000
_cell.angle_alpha   90.00
_cell.angle_beta   90.00
_cell.angle_gamma   90.00
#
_symmetry.space_group_name_H-M   'P 1'
#
loop_
_entity.id
_entity.type
_entity.pdbx_description
1 polymer ?
#
loop_
_entity_poly.entity_id
_entity_poly.type
_entity_poly.pdbx_seq_one_letter_code
_entity_poly.pdbx_strand_id
1 'polypeptide(L)'
;TGDCGPLPNISHAEPRGDTKHQQSFSVGSTVTFGCVPGFTKLPFVSDTIQCLPNSRWSSLPDFCGRDCPRPPSVPFATISPEDQRQNFYAVNTTVRYICRQGFENTTDQPPTSTCLDNLMWTEVPQLCQKKSCGIPANPEHGQVNVKDHLLGGAANVVCDRG
;
A
#
# COMPACT_ATOMS: atom_id res chain seq x y z
N THR A 1 -2.09 41.54 23.89
CA THR A 1 -1.61 40.29 23.28
C THR A 1 -2.36 39.16 23.95
N GLY A 2 -3.14 38.40 23.20
CA GLY A 2 -4.02 37.38 23.76
C GLY A 2 -3.64 35.99 23.28
N ASP A 3 -3.75 35.01 24.16
CA ASP A 3 -3.57 33.60 23.83
C ASP A 3 -4.80 33.06 23.08
N CYS A 4 -4.59 32.03 22.27
CA CYS A 4 -5.71 31.25 21.75
C CYS A 4 -6.26 30.35 22.85
N GLY A 5 -7.59 30.17 22.85
CA GLY A 5 -8.27 29.26 23.75
C GLY A 5 -8.09 27.79 23.38
N PRO A 6 -8.96 26.90 23.91
CA PRO A 6 -8.94 25.47 23.63
C PRO A 6 -8.94 25.15 22.13
N LEU A 7 -8.44 23.96 21.81
CA LEU A 7 -8.34 23.50 20.43
C LEU A 7 -9.74 23.33 19.80
N PRO A 8 -9.91 23.72 18.52
CA PRO A 8 -11.15 23.47 17.81
C PRO A 8 -11.35 21.97 17.61
N ASN A 9 -12.61 21.55 17.55
CA ASN A 9 -12.94 20.19 17.13
C ASN A 9 -12.72 20.06 15.62
N ILE A 10 -11.92 19.08 15.21
CA ILE A 10 -11.62 18.79 13.80
C ILE A 10 -12.24 17.44 13.43
N SER A 11 -12.97 17.41 12.32
CA SER A 11 -13.62 16.21 11.82
C SER A 11 -12.62 15.06 11.62
N HIS A 12 -12.92 13.91 12.25
CA HIS A 12 -12.15 12.68 12.13
C HIS A 12 -10.67 12.81 12.51
N ALA A 13 -10.32 13.76 13.38
CA ALA A 13 -8.95 13.98 13.82
C ALA A 13 -8.85 14.34 15.30
N GLU A 14 -7.72 13.98 15.91
CA GLU A 14 -7.36 14.33 17.29
C GLU A 14 -5.98 14.98 17.34
N PRO A 15 -5.73 15.92 18.28
CA PRO A 15 -4.43 16.55 18.42
C PRO A 15 -3.37 15.51 18.80
N ARG A 16 -2.19 15.59 18.21
CA ARG A 16 -1.05 14.73 18.56
C ARG A 16 -0.45 15.18 19.90
N GLY A 17 -0.19 14.22 20.78
CA GLY A 17 0.40 14.46 22.11
C GLY A 17 -0.59 15.01 23.13
N ASP A 18 -0.06 15.46 24.28
CA ASP A 18 -0.86 15.80 25.46
C ASP A 18 -1.40 17.25 25.46
N THR A 19 -1.71 17.81 24.29
CA THR A 19 -2.25 19.18 24.16
C THR A 19 -3.78 19.23 24.24
N LYS A 20 -4.46 18.07 24.24
CA LYS A 20 -5.94 17.96 24.24
C LYS A 20 -6.60 18.65 25.44
N HIS A 21 -5.94 18.69 26.59
CA HIS A 21 -6.47 19.26 27.83
C HIS A 21 -5.98 20.69 28.11
N GLN A 22 -5.14 21.25 27.24
CA GLN A 22 -4.57 22.57 27.44
C GLN A 22 -5.62 23.65 27.10
N GLN A 23 -5.75 24.63 27.99
CA GLN A 23 -6.79 25.67 27.89
C GLN A 23 -6.30 26.97 27.23
N SER A 24 -4.98 27.18 27.14
CA SER A 24 -4.38 28.40 26.61
C SER A 24 -3.13 28.10 25.80
N PHE A 25 -3.00 28.74 24.65
CA PHE A 25 -1.87 28.60 23.73
C PHE A 25 -1.38 29.98 23.30
N SER A 26 -0.08 30.23 23.46
CA SER A 26 0.50 31.52 23.09
C SER A 26 0.44 31.77 21.58
N VAL A 27 0.38 33.04 21.18
CA VAL A 27 0.43 33.43 19.76
C VAL A 27 1.68 32.83 19.11
N GLY A 28 1.48 32.21 17.95
CA GLY A 28 2.53 31.50 17.21
C GLY A 28 2.62 30.01 17.52
N SER A 29 1.98 29.51 18.60
CA SER A 29 1.92 28.07 18.88
C SER A 29 1.25 27.31 17.73
N THR A 30 1.79 26.13 17.40
CA THR A 30 1.25 25.23 16.38
C THR A 30 0.84 23.91 17.01
N VAL A 31 -0.25 23.33 16.50
CA VAL A 31 -0.74 22.02 16.94
C VAL A 31 -1.06 21.17 15.72
N THR A 32 -0.41 20.00 15.65
CA THR A 32 -0.60 19.01 14.58
C THR A 32 -1.62 17.97 15.02
N PHE A 33 -2.55 17.65 14.14
CA PHE A 33 -3.58 16.64 14.35
C PHE A 33 -3.23 15.33 13.64
N GLY A 34 -3.71 14.22 14.18
CA GLY A 34 -3.68 12.89 13.56
C GLY A 34 -5.10 12.41 13.28
N CYS A 35 -5.28 11.71 12.17
CA CYS A 35 -6.58 11.09 11.88
C CYS A 35 -6.90 10.01 12.91
N VAL A 36 -8.18 9.91 13.27
CA VAL A 36 -8.68 8.86 14.17
C VAL A 36 -8.62 7.48 13.48
N PRO A 37 -8.68 6.37 14.24
CA PRO A 37 -8.68 5.03 13.65
C PRO A 37 -9.75 4.86 12.56
N GLY A 38 -9.36 4.30 11.41
CA GLY A 38 -10.21 4.13 10.24
C GLY A 38 -10.20 5.30 9.25
N PHE A 39 -9.43 6.36 9.54
CA PHE A 39 -9.16 7.48 8.64
C PHE A 39 -7.67 7.68 8.43
N THR A 40 -7.32 8.16 7.25
CA THR A 40 -5.94 8.35 6.79
C THR A 40 -5.76 9.78 6.28
N LYS A 41 -4.58 10.36 6.52
CA LYS A 41 -4.27 11.73 6.10
C LYS A 41 -4.24 11.81 4.58
N LEU A 42 -5.00 12.75 4.03
CA LEU A 42 -5.02 13.07 2.61
C LEU A 42 -3.64 13.63 2.19
N PRO A 43 -3.12 13.20 1.03
CA PRO A 43 -1.83 13.66 0.54
C PRO A 43 -1.90 15.16 0.22
N PHE A 44 -0.81 15.87 0.51
CA PHE A 44 -0.64 17.31 0.25
C PHE A 44 -1.58 18.26 0.99
N VAL A 45 -2.36 17.76 1.97
CA VAL A 45 -3.22 18.59 2.83
C VAL A 45 -2.56 18.84 4.19
N SER A 46 -2.67 20.07 4.68
CA SER A 46 -2.17 20.45 6.02
C SER A 46 -2.99 19.78 7.13
N ASP A 47 -2.32 19.35 8.19
CA ASP A 47 -2.89 18.78 9.41
C ASP A 47 -2.54 19.63 10.65
N THR A 48 -2.05 20.86 10.45
CA THR A 48 -1.53 21.71 11.52
C THR A 48 -2.23 23.06 11.55
N ILE A 49 -2.74 23.44 12.72
CA ILE A 49 -3.25 24.79 12.99
C ILE A 49 -2.20 25.64 13.71
N GLN A 50 -2.31 26.96 13.57
CA GLN A 50 -1.49 27.95 14.27
C GLN A 50 -2.36 28.95 15.03
N CYS A 51 -1.93 29.34 16.23
CA CYS A 51 -2.53 30.43 16.96
C CYS A 51 -2.09 31.78 16.36
N LEU A 52 -3.03 32.51 15.76
CA LEU A 52 -2.79 33.76 15.05
C LEU A 52 -2.75 34.97 16.01
N PRO A 53 -2.15 36.11 15.62
CA PRO A 53 -2.05 37.31 16.46
C PRO A 53 -3.39 37.91 16.91
N ASN A 54 -4.48 37.56 16.25
CA ASN A 54 -5.85 37.95 16.61
C ASN A 54 -6.50 36.99 17.63
N SER A 55 -5.70 36.14 18.29
CA SER A 55 -6.15 35.16 19.29
C SER A 55 -7.16 34.15 18.74
N ARG A 56 -7.06 33.83 17.44
CA ARG A 56 -7.86 32.79 16.78
C ARG A 56 -6.95 31.73 16.17
N TRP A 57 -7.44 30.49 16.15
CA TRP A 57 -6.80 29.42 15.41
C TRP A 57 -6.97 29.61 13.90
N SER A 58 -5.94 29.26 13.13
CA SER A 58 -6.06 29.14 11.67
C SER A 58 -7.06 28.04 11.30
N SER A 59 -7.71 28.18 10.15
CA SER A 59 -8.59 27.14 9.60
C SER A 59 -7.80 26.00 8.96
N LEU A 60 -8.35 24.79 9.03
CA LEU A 60 -7.90 23.63 8.25
C LEU A 60 -9.02 23.16 7.32
N PRO A 61 -8.70 22.77 6.07
CA PRO A 61 -9.61 21.97 5.26
C PRO A 61 -9.74 20.55 5.83
N ASP A 62 -10.75 19.80 5.38
CA ASP A 62 -10.85 18.37 5.68
C ASP A 62 -9.61 17.65 5.13
N PHE A 63 -8.82 17.05 6.04
CA PHE A 63 -7.56 16.37 5.70
C PHE A 63 -7.56 14.88 6.05
N CYS A 64 -8.63 14.36 6.66
CA CYS A 64 -8.77 12.95 6.99
C CYS A 64 -9.84 12.31 6.11
N GLY A 65 -9.44 11.33 5.30
CA GLY A 65 -10.34 10.57 4.43
C GLY A 65 -10.35 9.09 4.82
N ARG A 66 -11.32 8.33 4.30
CA ARG A 66 -11.28 6.87 4.36
C ARG A 66 -10.61 6.34 3.09
N ASP A 67 -9.77 5.34 3.24
CA ASP A 67 -9.11 4.64 2.16
C ASP A 67 -9.24 3.13 2.30
N CYS A 68 -8.95 2.41 1.21
CA CYS A 68 -8.68 0.99 1.32
C CYS A 68 -7.40 0.76 2.13
N PRO A 69 -7.26 -0.40 2.79
CA PRO A 69 -6.02 -0.77 3.44
C PRO A 69 -4.88 -0.87 2.41
N ARG A 70 -3.65 -1.16 2.87
CA ARG A 70 -2.57 -1.49 1.93
C ARG A 70 -3.01 -2.60 0.97
N PRO A 71 -2.72 -2.48 -0.34
CA PRO A 71 -3.08 -3.46 -1.34
C PRO A 71 -2.67 -4.89 -0.96
N PRO A 72 -3.47 -5.91 -1.32
CA PRO A 72 -3.23 -7.28 -0.91
C PRO A 72 -1.88 -7.80 -1.42
N SER A 73 -1.17 -8.55 -0.58
CA SER A 73 0.05 -9.25 -0.98
C SER A 73 -0.32 -10.60 -1.60
N VAL A 74 0.22 -10.87 -2.79
CA VAL A 74 0.00 -12.15 -3.50
C VAL A 74 1.33 -12.86 -3.78
N PRO A 75 1.35 -14.20 -3.87
CA PRO A 75 2.58 -14.97 -4.03
C PRO A 75 3.19 -14.90 -5.43
N PHE A 76 2.42 -14.52 -6.47
CA PHE A 76 2.86 -14.51 -7.87
C PHE A 76 3.25 -13.13 -8.40
N ALA A 77 2.85 -12.06 -7.70
CA ALA A 77 3.11 -10.68 -8.11
C ALA A 77 3.36 -9.76 -6.90
N THR A 78 3.95 -8.60 -7.16
CA THR A 78 4.17 -7.53 -6.19
C THR A 78 3.55 -6.25 -6.72
N ILE A 79 3.11 -5.34 -5.85
CA ILE A 79 2.62 -4.04 -6.28
C ILE A 79 3.73 -3.25 -7.00
N SER A 80 3.35 -2.40 -7.97
CA SER A 80 4.27 -1.52 -8.67
C SER A 80 4.97 -0.54 -7.69
N PRO A 81 6.24 -0.17 -7.93
CA PRO A 81 6.94 0.82 -7.09
C PRO A 81 6.21 2.16 -7.00
N GLU A 82 5.51 2.57 -8.05
CA GLU A 82 4.74 3.80 -8.10
C GLU A 82 3.52 3.74 -7.17
N ASP A 83 2.77 2.64 -7.22
CA ASP A 83 1.57 2.46 -6.39
C ASP A 83 1.91 2.10 -4.93
N GLN A 84 3.09 1.51 -4.69
CA GLN A 84 3.58 1.19 -3.34
C GLN A 84 3.93 2.43 -2.52
N ARG A 85 4.30 3.54 -3.17
CA ARG A 85 4.68 4.80 -2.51
C ARG A 85 3.47 5.60 -2.03
N GLN A 86 2.27 5.22 -2.43
CA GLN A 86 1.05 5.90 -2.01
C GLN A 86 0.74 5.57 -0.55
N ASN A 87 0.33 6.61 0.20
CA ASN A 87 -0.08 6.49 1.59
C ASN A 87 -1.60 6.60 1.78
N PHE A 88 -2.34 6.78 0.69
CA PHE A 88 -3.79 6.95 0.70
C PHE A 88 -4.37 6.36 -0.59
N TYR A 89 -5.27 5.37 -0.46
CA TYR A 89 -5.91 4.70 -1.59
C TYR A 89 -7.42 5.00 -1.61
N ALA A 90 -7.79 6.07 -2.31
CA ALA A 90 -9.19 6.46 -2.45
C ALA A 90 -10.04 5.36 -3.11
N VAL A 91 -11.34 5.37 -2.86
CA VAL A 91 -12.31 4.56 -3.62
C VAL A 91 -12.12 4.79 -5.13
N ASN A 92 -12.21 3.73 -5.92
CA ASN A 92 -11.88 3.65 -7.35
C ASN A 92 -10.39 3.80 -7.70
N THR A 93 -9.48 3.85 -6.72
CA THR A 93 -8.04 3.76 -6.99
C THR A 93 -7.71 2.35 -7.48
N THR A 94 -7.06 2.26 -8.64
CA THR A 94 -6.57 1.00 -9.20
C THR A 94 -5.05 0.95 -9.10
N VAL A 95 -4.54 -0.09 -8.44
CA VAL A 95 -3.10 -0.37 -8.34
C VAL A 95 -2.70 -1.46 -9.30
N ARG A 96 -1.47 -1.36 -9.82
CA ARG A 96 -0.88 -2.34 -10.74
C ARG A 96 0.08 -3.25 -10.01
N TYR A 97 0.11 -4.50 -10.45
CA TYR A 97 1.05 -5.50 -9.99
C TYR A 97 2.05 -5.87 -11.09
N ILE A 98 3.24 -6.25 -10.66
CA ILE A 98 4.35 -6.72 -11.47
C ILE A 98 4.65 -8.16 -11.05
N CYS A 99 4.81 -9.06 -12.02
CA CYS A 99 5.12 -10.46 -11.73
C CYS A 99 6.42 -10.57 -10.93
N ARG A 100 6.42 -11.44 -9.91
CA ARG A 100 7.63 -11.70 -9.12
C ARG A 100 8.69 -12.39 -9.96
N GLN A 101 9.92 -12.36 -9.48
CA GLN A 101 11.01 -13.11 -10.10
C GLN A 101 10.64 -14.59 -10.25
N GLY A 102 10.90 -15.16 -11.44
CA GLY A 102 10.51 -16.53 -11.77
C GLY A 102 9.05 -16.69 -12.20
N PHE A 103 8.27 -15.61 -12.23
CA PHE A 103 6.95 -15.57 -12.87
C PHE A 103 6.98 -14.71 -14.14
N GLU A 104 6.07 -14.99 -15.06
CA GLU A 104 5.85 -14.24 -16.29
C GLU A 104 4.36 -13.95 -16.50
N ASN A 105 4.08 -12.81 -17.12
CA ASN A 105 2.71 -12.43 -17.43
C ASN A 105 2.22 -13.23 -18.65
N THR A 106 1.03 -13.79 -18.54
CA THR A 106 0.36 -14.57 -19.60
C THR A 106 -0.45 -13.71 -20.57
N THR A 107 -0.58 -12.42 -20.27
CA THR A 107 -1.37 -11.46 -21.05
C THR A 107 -0.58 -10.18 -21.26
N ASP A 108 -1.03 -9.34 -22.20
CA ASP A 108 -0.45 -8.01 -22.43
C ASP A 108 -0.82 -7.00 -21.32
N GLN A 109 -1.75 -7.34 -20.43
CA GLN A 109 -2.23 -6.46 -19.36
C GLN A 109 -1.62 -6.87 -18.01
N PRO A 110 -1.16 -5.91 -17.19
CA PRO A 110 -0.69 -6.23 -15.84
C PRO A 110 -1.87 -6.68 -14.94
N PRO A 111 -1.65 -7.56 -13.95
CA PRO A 111 -2.64 -7.78 -12.91
C PRO A 111 -2.93 -6.47 -12.18
N THR A 112 -4.21 -6.18 -11.93
CA THR A 112 -4.64 -4.96 -11.24
C THR A 112 -5.62 -5.29 -10.12
N SER A 113 -5.70 -4.40 -9.13
CA SER A 113 -6.72 -4.45 -8.09
C SER A 113 -7.26 -3.06 -7.83
N THR A 114 -8.57 -2.96 -7.62
CA THR A 114 -9.27 -1.68 -7.46
C THR A 114 -9.90 -1.58 -6.08
N CYS A 115 -9.77 -0.42 -5.44
CA CYS A 115 -10.42 -0.10 -4.18
C CYS A 115 -11.92 0.15 -4.42
N LEU A 116 -12.77 -0.67 -3.81
CA LEU A 116 -14.23 -0.59 -3.95
C LEU A 116 -14.86 0.37 -2.93
N ASP A 117 -16.14 0.72 -3.14
CA ASP A 117 -16.91 1.60 -2.24
C ASP A 117 -17.01 1.06 -0.80
N ASN A 118 -16.89 -0.26 -0.62
CA ASN A 118 -16.87 -0.91 0.69
C ASN A 118 -15.48 -0.92 1.35
N LEU A 119 -14.51 -0.17 0.79
CA LEU A 119 -13.12 -0.09 1.23
C LEU A 119 -12.37 -1.43 1.22
N MET A 120 -12.78 -2.33 0.32
CA MET A 120 -12.07 -3.58 0.04
C MET A 120 -11.45 -3.55 -1.35
N TRP A 121 -10.35 -4.26 -1.50
CA TRP A 121 -9.72 -4.47 -2.80
C TRP A 121 -10.43 -5.56 -3.59
N THR A 122 -10.55 -5.38 -4.91
CA THR A 122 -10.93 -6.49 -5.80
C THR A 122 -9.86 -7.58 -5.78
N GLU A 123 -10.24 -8.80 -6.13
CA GLU A 123 -9.30 -9.91 -6.27
C GLU A 123 -8.22 -9.57 -7.32
N VAL A 124 -6.96 -9.94 -7.02
CA VAL A 124 -5.85 -9.77 -7.95
C VAL A 124 -5.89 -10.95 -8.93
N PRO A 125 -6.12 -10.71 -10.24
CA PRO A 125 -6.23 -11.80 -11.20
C PRO A 125 -4.90 -12.55 -11.35
N GLN A 126 -4.96 -13.87 -11.49
CA GLN A 126 -3.80 -14.74 -11.64
C GLN A 126 -3.21 -14.70 -13.06
N LEU A 127 -2.70 -13.54 -13.47
CA LEU A 127 -2.10 -13.34 -14.80
C LEU A 127 -0.60 -13.68 -14.82
N CYS A 128 0.06 -13.76 -13.66
CA CYS A 128 1.45 -14.16 -13.54
C CYS A 128 1.57 -15.67 -13.28
N GLN A 129 2.13 -16.41 -14.23
CA GLN A 129 2.40 -17.84 -14.11
C GLN A 129 3.88 -18.10 -13.90
N LYS A 130 4.21 -19.28 -13.35
CA LYS A 130 5.61 -19.70 -13.18
C LYS A 130 6.28 -19.80 -14.54
N LYS A 131 7.47 -19.23 -14.66
CA LYS A 131 8.32 -19.41 -15.84
C LYS A 131 8.71 -20.87 -15.99
N SER A 132 8.78 -21.31 -17.24
CA SER A 132 9.38 -22.58 -17.62
C SER A 132 10.91 -22.51 -17.50
N CYS A 133 11.51 -23.51 -16.85
CA CYS A 133 12.96 -23.74 -16.86
C CYS A 133 13.43 -24.50 -18.11
N GLY A 134 12.50 -24.91 -18.98
CA GLY A 134 12.75 -25.84 -20.07
C GLY A 134 12.90 -27.28 -19.58
N ILE A 135 12.73 -28.23 -20.50
CA ILE A 135 13.00 -29.64 -20.25
C ILE A 135 14.53 -29.82 -20.37
N PRO A 136 15.25 -30.23 -19.31
CA PRO A 136 16.68 -30.51 -19.40
C PRO A 136 16.97 -31.58 -20.44
N ALA A 137 18.09 -31.45 -21.15
CA ALA A 137 18.54 -32.45 -22.10
C ALA A 137 18.95 -33.74 -21.37
N ASN A 138 18.79 -34.87 -22.06
CA ASN A 138 19.29 -36.14 -21.56
C ASN A 138 20.84 -36.14 -21.51
N PRO A 139 21.45 -36.66 -20.44
CA PRO A 139 22.89 -36.89 -20.40
C PRO A 139 23.31 -38.01 -21.39
N GLU A 140 24.60 -38.09 -21.69
CA GLU A 140 25.17 -39.02 -22.69
C GLU A 140 24.87 -40.51 -22.41
N HIS A 141 24.76 -40.89 -21.13
CA HIS A 141 24.48 -42.26 -20.67
C HIS A 141 23.39 -42.28 -19.60
N GLY A 142 22.27 -41.61 -19.86
CA GLY A 142 21.12 -41.64 -18.97
C GLY A 142 19.95 -40.82 -19.49
N GLN A 143 18.87 -40.79 -18.72
CA GLN A 143 17.63 -40.12 -19.07
C GLN A 143 17.17 -39.20 -17.94
N VAL A 144 16.63 -38.04 -18.31
CA VAL A 144 16.02 -37.10 -17.37
C VAL A 144 14.50 -37.31 -17.38
N ASN A 145 13.97 -37.72 -16.24
CA ASN A 145 12.54 -37.83 -15.99
C ASN A 145 12.05 -36.53 -15.33
N VAL A 146 11.42 -35.67 -16.12
CA VAL A 146 10.89 -34.38 -15.65
C VAL A 146 9.40 -34.52 -15.34
N LYS A 147 9.00 -34.20 -14.10
CA LYS A 147 7.58 -34.17 -13.69
C LYS A 147 6.97 -32.78 -13.77
N ASP A 148 7.73 -31.77 -13.38
CA ASP A 148 7.39 -30.36 -13.46
C ASP A 148 8.66 -29.60 -13.88
N HIS A 149 8.55 -28.82 -14.95
CA HIS A 149 9.63 -28.03 -15.52
C HIS A 149 9.43 -26.53 -15.27
N LEU A 150 8.42 -26.15 -14.50
CA LEU A 150 8.18 -24.77 -14.09
C LEU A 150 9.04 -24.41 -12.87
N LEU A 151 9.06 -23.13 -12.50
CA LEU A 151 9.76 -22.64 -11.30
C LEU A 151 9.45 -23.49 -10.05
N GLY A 152 10.51 -24.02 -9.44
CA GLY A 152 10.43 -24.88 -8.26
C GLY A 152 10.12 -26.36 -8.56
N GLY A 153 10.02 -26.72 -9.85
CA GLY A 153 9.95 -28.11 -10.31
C GLY A 153 11.26 -28.86 -10.10
N ALA A 154 11.17 -30.19 -10.15
CA ALA A 154 12.30 -31.09 -9.96
C ALA A 154 12.32 -32.18 -11.05
N ALA A 155 13.53 -32.58 -11.43
CA ALA A 155 13.77 -33.64 -12.40
C ALA A 155 14.64 -34.73 -11.79
N ASN A 156 14.35 -35.99 -12.12
CA ASN A 156 15.12 -37.15 -11.69
C ASN A 156 15.99 -37.64 -12.86
N VAL A 157 17.29 -37.78 -12.63
CA VAL A 157 18.21 -38.33 -13.62
C VAL A 157 18.42 -39.81 -13.33
N VAL A 158 18.26 -40.66 -14.34
CA VAL A 158 18.46 -42.11 -14.28
C VAL A 158 19.60 -42.47 -15.22
N CYS A 159 20.67 -43.06 -14.70
CA CYS A 159 21.77 -43.52 -15.53
C CYS A 159 21.41 -44.83 -16.24
N ASP A 160 21.97 -45.01 -17.42
CA ASP A 160 21.90 -46.28 -18.14
C ASP A 160 22.65 -47.36 -17.35
N ARG A 161 22.22 -48.62 -17.50
CA ARG A 161 22.91 -49.75 -16.86
C ARG A 161 24.23 -50.02 -17.57
N GLY A 162 25.33 -50.04 -16.83
CA GLY A 162 26.68 -50.38 -17.27
C GLY A 162 27.54 -50.82 -16.09
#